data_AF-A0A221UUU9-F1
#
_entry.id   AF-A0A221UUU9-F1
#
_cell.length_a   1.000
_cell.length_b   1.000
_cell.length_c   1.000
_cell.angle_alpha   90.00
_cell.angle_beta   90.00
_cell.angle_gamma   90.00
#
_symmetry.space_group_name_H-M   'P 1'
#
loop_
_entity.id
_entity.type
_entity.pdbx_description
1 polymer ?
#
loop_
_entity_poly.entity_id
_entity_poly.type
_entity_poly.pdbx_seq_one_letter_code
_entity_poly.pdbx_strand_id
1 'polypeptide(L)'
;MEKLIQNAGRALAKVRTATNDFLNERIGGNRRNLIFFLVCVYILFILFVSAVINFRSLIDHYPIYLGLLFALVLAIFWVAVFYESESHMAKDGHGFVMERLKRSRMKYHLLGLDLDGRKELERILLGRNVNNKINFTMGNKSGESANHRILFVLFDELIVGGVTEVTGERKQEFFQFLQNSFLMNGEPINPNTLKSSFSSWKTDQEKTNSKNQRKLVKQMLGKA
;
A
#
# COMPACT_ATOMS: atom_id res chain seq x y z
N MET A 1 -24.10 10.59 -15.10
CA MET A 1 -22.65 10.45 -15.30
C MET A 1 -21.98 9.54 -14.27
N GLU A 2 -22.24 9.68 -12.97
CA GLU A 2 -21.64 8.80 -11.94
C GLU A 2 -21.90 7.29 -12.13
N LYS A 3 -23.11 6.90 -12.55
CA LYS A 3 -23.42 5.49 -12.84
C LYS A 3 -22.63 4.91 -14.04
N LEU A 4 -22.30 5.74 -15.03
CA LEU A 4 -21.47 5.31 -16.17
C LEU A 4 -20.01 5.16 -15.75
N ILE A 5 -19.51 6.05 -14.88
CA ILE A 5 -18.15 5.97 -14.32
C ILE A 5 -18.03 4.75 -13.39
N GLN A 6 -19.04 4.46 -12.58
CA GLN A 6 -19.06 3.26 -11.73
C GLN A 6 -19.17 1.97 -12.54
N ASN A 7 -19.99 1.93 -13.59
CA ASN A 7 -20.10 0.76 -14.46
C ASN A 7 -18.84 0.54 -15.29
N ALA A 8 -18.24 1.61 -15.81
CA ALA A 8 -16.94 1.56 -16.47
C ALA A 8 -15.85 1.07 -15.49
N GLY A 9 -15.86 1.56 -14.24
CA GLY A 9 -14.94 1.11 -13.19
C GLY A 9 -15.11 -0.36 -12.82
N ARG A 10 -16.34 -0.87 -12.75
CA ARG A 10 -16.60 -2.30 -12.52
C ARG A 10 -16.26 -3.19 -13.72
N ALA A 11 -16.53 -2.73 -14.93
CA ALA A 11 -16.15 -3.42 -16.16
C ALA A 11 -14.62 -3.51 -16.28
N LEU A 12 -13.92 -2.39 -16.06
CA LEU A 12 -12.47 -2.33 -15.97
C LEU A 12 -11.92 -3.24 -14.88
N ALA A 13 -12.56 -3.28 -13.70
CA ALA A 13 -12.13 -4.16 -12.61
C ALA A 13 -12.30 -5.65 -12.94
N LYS A 14 -13.37 -6.05 -13.63
CA LYS A 14 -13.56 -7.45 -14.08
C LYS A 14 -12.61 -7.85 -15.20
N VAL A 15 -12.42 -6.96 -16.17
CA VAL A 15 -11.43 -7.17 -17.24
C VAL A 15 -10.04 -7.26 -16.62
N ARG A 16 -9.74 -6.45 -15.60
CA ARG A 16 -8.50 -6.47 -14.82
C ARG A 16 -8.24 -7.81 -14.13
N THR A 17 -9.18 -8.37 -13.36
CA THR A 17 -8.97 -9.68 -12.73
C THR A 17 -8.79 -10.77 -13.78
N ALA A 18 -9.65 -10.81 -14.80
CA ALA A 18 -9.55 -11.81 -15.85
C ALA A 18 -8.21 -11.74 -16.61
N THR A 19 -7.71 -10.53 -16.87
CA THR A 19 -6.42 -10.33 -17.55
C THR A 19 -5.26 -10.67 -16.62
N ASN A 20 -5.31 -10.26 -15.36
CA ASN A 20 -4.23 -10.50 -14.41
C ASN A 20 -4.10 -11.99 -14.06
N ASP A 21 -5.24 -12.68 -13.90
CA ASP A 21 -5.27 -14.13 -13.69
C ASP A 21 -4.73 -14.86 -14.92
N PHE A 22 -5.14 -14.45 -16.13
CA PHE A 22 -4.61 -15.01 -17.38
C PHE A 22 -3.10 -14.77 -17.55
N LEU A 23 -2.60 -13.56 -17.28
CA LEU A 23 -1.19 -13.21 -17.39
C LEU A 23 -0.34 -13.92 -16.33
N ASN A 24 -0.81 -14.00 -15.08
CA ASN A 24 -0.08 -14.71 -14.03
C ASN A 24 -0.06 -16.23 -14.26
N GLU A 25 -1.18 -16.82 -14.67
CA GLU A 25 -1.32 -18.26 -14.84
C GLU A 25 -0.61 -18.77 -16.11
N ARG A 26 -0.57 -17.98 -17.20
CA ARG A 26 0.03 -18.38 -18.48
C ARG A 26 1.43 -17.83 -18.76
N ILE A 27 1.76 -16.64 -18.26
CA ILE A 27 3.02 -15.94 -18.59
C ILE A 27 3.98 -15.90 -17.38
N GLY A 28 3.53 -16.37 -16.22
CA GLY A 28 4.36 -16.62 -15.04
C GLY A 28 4.81 -15.35 -14.32
N GLY A 29 4.07 -14.24 -14.47
CA GLY A 29 4.29 -12.99 -13.72
C GLY A 29 5.63 -12.27 -13.97
N ASN A 30 6.48 -12.79 -14.85
CA ASN A 30 7.82 -12.24 -15.10
C ASN A 30 7.80 -11.20 -16.22
N ARG A 31 8.29 -9.98 -15.93
CA ARG A 31 8.34 -8.83 -16.87
C ARG A 31 8.95 -9.20 -18.23
N ARG A 32 9.97 -10.04 -18.24
CA ARG A 32 10.64 -10.49 -19.46
C ARG A 32 9.73 -11.38 -20.32
N ASN A 33 8.96 -12.27 -19.69
CA ASN A 33 8.07 -13.20 -20.36
C ASN A 33 6.88 -12.49 -21.00
N LEU A 34 6.37 -11.43 -20.38
CA LEU A 34 5.31 -10.60 -20.95
C LEU A 34 5.76 -9.88 -22.22
N ILE A 35 6.96 -9.30 -22.21
CA ILE A 35 7.55 -8.67 -23.40
C ILE A 35 7.75 -9.71 -24.51
N PHE A 36 8.31 -10.89 -24.19
CA PHE A 36 8.47 -11.97 -25.15
C PHE A 36 7.13 -12.45 -25.71
N PHE A 37 6.10 -12.59 -24.87
CA PHE A 37 4.77 -13.00 -25.31
C PHE A 37 4.16 -11.99 -26.31
N LEU A 38 4.21 -10.70 -26.02
CA LEU A 38 3.67 -9.66 -26.90
C LEU A 38 4.41 -9.62 -28.26
N VAL A 39 5.73 -9.77 -28.23
CA VAL A 39 6.55 -9.86 -29.46
C VAL A 39 6.21 -11.14 -30.24
N CYS A 40 6.06 -12.28 -29.57
CA CYS A 40 5.66 -13.54 -30.21
C CYS A 40 4.28 -13.44 -30.87
N VAL A 41 3.28 -12.86 -30.19
CA VAL A 41 1.94 -12.64 -30.75
C VAL A 41 2.00 -11.75 -31.99
N TYR A 42 2.81 -10.70 -31.94
CA TYR A 42 3.00 -9.80 -33.08
C TYR A 42 3.65 -10.50 -34.29
N ILE A 43 4.70 -11.30 -34.06
CA ILE A 43 5.35 -12.08 -35.12
C ILE A 43 4.36 -13.10 -35.70
N LEU A 44 3.60 -13.80 -34.86
CA LEU A 44 2.59 -14.76 -35.31
C LEU A 44 1.49 -14.09 -36.14
N PHE A 45 1.08 -12.88 -35.76
CA PHE A 45 0.12 -12.10 -36.53
C PHE A 45 0.67 -11.75 -37.92
N ILE A 46 1.92 -11.28 -38.03
CA ILE A 46 2.56 -11.03 -39.34
C ILE A 46 2.60 -12.30 -40.18
N LEU A 47 3.03 -13.42 -39.59
CA LEU A 47 3.12 -14.70 -40.29
C LEU A 47 1.75 -15.20 -40.76
N PHE A 48 0.72 -15.05 -39.92
CA PHE A 48 -0.66 -15.41 -40.26
C PHE A 48 -1.18 -14.58 -41.44
N VAL A 49 -1.02 -13.26 -41.38
CA VAL A 49 -1.45 -12.37 -42.47
C VAL A 49 -0.68 -12.69 -43.77
N SER A 50 0.61 -12.98 -43.66
CA SER A 50 1.46 -13.38 -44.79
C SER A 50 1.01 -14.70 -45.42
N ALA A 51 0.57 -15.65 -44.59
CA ALA A 51 0.09 -16.96 -45.04
C ALA A 51 -1.29 -16.87 -45.72
N VAL A 52 -2.17 -15.98 -45.26
CA VAL A 52 -3.54 -15.85 -45.77
C VAL A 52 -3.62 -14.95 -47.01
N ILE A 53 -2.87 -13.84 -47.05
CA ILE A 53 -3.02 -12.78 -48.07
C ILE A 53 -1.82 -12.75 -49.04
N ASN A 54 -0.87 -13.68 -48.88
CA ASN A 54 0.35 -13.82 -49.69
C ASN A 54 1.41 -12.73 -49.40
N PHE A 55 2.69 -13.08 -49.52
CA PHE A 55 3.82 -12.25 -49.05
C PHE A 55 3.91 -10.87 -49.73
N ARG A 56 3.39 -10.75 -50.96
CA ARG A 56 3.36 -9.49 -51.71
C ARG A 56 2.57 -8.39 -51.00
N SER A 57 1.51 -8.77 -50.28
CA SER A 57 0.67 -7.85 -49.49
C SER A 57 1.43 -7.15 -48.35
N LEU A 58 2.48 -7.77 -47.79
CA LEU A 58 3.34 -7.11 -46.80
C LEU A 58 4.10 -5.93 -47.39
N ILE A 59 4.55 -6.05 -48.64
CA ILE A 59 5.32 -5.02 -49.33
C ILE A 59 4.39 -3.88 -49.75
N ASP A 60 3.25 -4.21 -50.33
CA ASP A 60 2.30 -3.23 -50.85
C ASP A 60 1.62 -2.41 -49.73
N HIS A 61 1.50 -2.98 -48.53
CA HIS A 61 0.86 -2.35 -47.38
C HIS A 61 1.79 -2.15 -46.18
N TYR A 62 3.11 -2.09 -46.41
CA TYR A 62 4.11 -1.88 -45.35
C TYR A 62 3.82 -0.71 -44.37
N PRO A 63 3.25 0.46 -44.76
CA PRO A 63 2.96 1.52 -43.79
C PRO A 63 1.90 1.11 -42.75
N ILE A 64 0.98 0.20 -43.09
CA ILE A 64 -0.04 -0.30 -42.14
C ILE A 64 0.63 -1.17 -41.07
N TYR A 65 1.51 -2.09 -41.47
CA TYR A 65 2.25 -2.94 -40.54
C TYR A 65 3.21 -2.13 -39.67
N LEU A 66 3.83 -1.09 -40.23
CA LEU A 66 4.67 -0.17 -39.46
C LEU A 66 3.86 0.62 -38.42
N GLY A 67 2.65 1.07 -38.78
CA GLY A 67 1.73 1.71 -37.84
C GLY A 67 1.30 0.75 -36.72
N LEU A 68 1.08 -0.53 -37.04
CA LEU A 68 0.72 -1.57 -36.09
C LEU A 68 1.89 -1.91 -35.15
N LEU A 69 3.12 -1.93 -35.66
CA LEU A 69 4.34 -2.03 -34.84
C LEU A 69 4.44 -0.86 -33.86
N PHE A 70 4.17 0.36 -34.33
CA PHE A 70 4.21 1.55 -33.48
C PHE A 70 3.13 1.48 -32.38
N ALA A 71 1.91 1.03 -32.73
CA ALA A 71 0.85 0.79 -31.76
C ALA A 71 1.23 -0.29 -30.73
N LEU A 72 1.95 -1.35 -31.14
CA LEU A 72 2.48 -2.37 -30.25
C LEU A 72 3.50 -1.78 -29.27
N VAL A 73 4.43 -0.95 -29.75
CA VAL A 73 5.42 -0.27 -28.90
C VAL A 73 4.73 0.64 -27.88
N LEU A 74 3.70 1.38 -28.30
CA LEU A 74 2.88 2.19 -27.39
C LEU A 74 2.12 1.33 -26.37
N ALA A 75 1.58 0.18 -26.78
CA ALA A 75 0.90 -0.75 -25.87
C ALA A 75 1.88 -1.33 -24.84
N ILE A 76 3.09 -1.72 -25.26
CA ILE A 76 4.15 -2.19 -24.35
C ILE A 76 4.55 -1.07 -23.38
N PHE A 77 4.74 0.16 -23.88
CA PHE A 77 5.07 1.31 -23.03
C PHE A 77 3.95 1.59 -22.02
N TRP A 78 2.69 1.56 -22.46
CA TRP A 78 1.54 1.74 -21.59
C TRP A 78 1.47 0.66 -20.51
N VAL A 79 1.66 -0.60 -20.88
CA VAL A 79 1.68 -1.71 -19.92
C VAL A 79 2.85 -1.58 -18.96
N ALA A 80 4.04 -1.16 -19.41
CA ALA A 80 5.19 -0.93 -18.55
C ALA A 80 4.95 0.19 -17.54
N VAL A 81 4.42 1.34 -17.97
CA VAL A 81 4.06 2.47 -17.10
C VAL A 81 2.96 2.06 -16.11
N PHE A 82 1.96 1.32 -16.56
CA PHE A 82 0.87 0.85 -15.72
C PHE A 82 1.34 -0.13 -14.65
N TYR A 83 2.20 -1.08 -15.02
CA TYR A 83 2.75 -2.08 -14.09
C TYR A 83 3.75 -1.47 -13.11
N GLU A 84 4.58 -0.51 -13.55
CA GLU A 84 5.48 0.24 -12.66
C GLU A 84 4.66 1.12 -11.69
N SER A 85 3.59 1.77 -12.19
CA SER A 85 2.65 2.51 -11.34
C SER A 85 1.97 1.60 -10.31
N GLU A 86 1.61 0.37 -10.67
CA GLU A 86 1.03 -0.61 -9.74
C GLU A 86 2.07 -1.14 -8.74
N SER A 87 3.35 -1.28 -9.13
CA SER A 87 4.43 -1.58 -8.19
C SER A 87 4.62 -0.47 -7.16
N HIS A 88 4.52 0.79 -7.60
CA HIS A 88 4.53 1.92 -6.68
C HIS A 88 3.29 1.92 -5.78
N MET A 89 2.08 1.68 -6.31
CA MET A 89 0.86 1.67 -5.49
C MET A 89 0.76 0.48 -4.52
N ALA A 90 1.25 -0.70 -4.89
CA ALA A 90 1.27 -1.89 -4.04
C ALA A 90 2.37 -1.82 -2.96
N LYS A 91 3.51 -1.17 -3.26
CA LYS A 91 4.56 -0.89 -2.26
C LYS A 91 4.22 0.29 -1.38
N ASP A 92 3.38 1.22 -1.83
CA ASP A 92 3.10 2.43 -1.09
C ASP A 92 1.99 2.26 -0.07
N GLY A 93 1.19 1.19 -0.04
CA GLY A 93 0.06 1.05 0.90
C GLY A 93 0.32 0.13 2.10
N HIS A 94 -0.09 0.51 3.31
CA HIS A 94 0.03 -0.35 4.51
C HIS A 94 -1.23 -1.17 4.84
N GLY A 95 -2.25 -1.19 3.97
CA GLY A 95 -3.42 -2.07 4.11
C GLY A 95 -4.45 -1.71 5.20
N PHE A 96 -4.21 -0.65 5.99
CA PHE A 96 -5.14 -0.19 7.03
C PHE A 96 -5.91 1.05 6.59
N VAL A 97 -7.21 1.08 6.84
CA VAL A 97 -8.04 2.26 6.59
C VAL A 97 -7.93 3.20 7.78
N MET A 98 -7.39 4.39 7.54
CA MET A 98 -7.22 5.42 8.57
C MET A 98 -8.47 6.31 8.69
N GLU A 99 -8.78 6.71 9.92
CA GLU A 99 -9.82 7.68 10.23
C GLU A 99 -9.45 9.05 9.66
N ARG A 100 -10.44 9.74 9.06
CA ARG A 100 -10.21 11.07 8.48
C ARG A 100 -10.11 12.12 9.58
N LEU A 101 -8.88 12.43 9.98
CA LEU A 101 -8.59 13.48 10.96
C LEU A 101 -8.32 14.83 10.29
N LYS A 102 -8.78 15.91 10.94
CA LYS A 102 -8.40 17.28 10.55
C LYS A 102 -6.95 17.53 11.00
N ARG A 103 -6.01 17.51 10.05
CA ARG A 103 -4.58 17.72 10.30
C ARG A 103 -4.26 18.99 11.10
N SER A 104 -5.04 20.05 10.89
CA SER A 104 -4.92 21.33 11.61
C SER A 104 -5.20 21.24 13.11
N ARG A 105 -5.90 20.19 13.57
CA ARG A 105 -6.22 19.97 14.99
C ARG A 105 -5.22 19.06 15.69
N MET A 106 -4.34 18.38 14.95
CA MET A 106 -3.37 17.47 15.53
C MET A 106 -2.22 18.24 16.18
N LYS A 107 -1.92 17.92 17.43
CA LYS A 107 -0.87 18.54 18.23
C LYS A 107 0.43 17.73 18.11
N TYR A 108 1.10 17.86 16.97
CA TYR A 108 2.31 17.10 16.64
C TYR A 108 3.45 17.27 17.66
N HIS A 109 3.57 18.43 18.31
CA HIS A 109 4.53 18.65 19.39
C HIS A 109 4.37 17.64 20.55
N LEU A 110 3.14 17.21 20.85
CA LEU A 110 2.87 16.26 21.92
C LEU A 110 3.22 14.80 21.55
N LEU A 111 3.37 14.50 20.25
CA LEU A 111 3.73 13.17 19.76
C LEU A 111 5.24 12.91 19.85
N GLY A 112 6.06 13.90 20.21
CA GLY A 112 7.51 13.75 20.31
C GLY A 112 8.19 13.46 18.97
N LEU A 113 7.56 13.85 17.86
CA LEU A 113 8.05 13.63 16.51
C LEU A 113 8.89 14.81 16.04
N ASP A 114 10.00 14.51 15.38
CA ASP A 114 10.78 15.46 14.60
C ASP A 114 10.06 15.84 13.29
N LEU A 115 10.65 16.78 12.54
CA LEU A 115 10.05 17.26 11.29
C LEU A 115 9.91 16.15 10.25
N ASP A 116 10.84 15.20 10.20
CA ASP A 116 10.80 14.10 9.26
C ASP A 116 9.82 13.02 9.70
N GLY A 117 9.81 12.64 10.98
CA GLY A 117 8.79 11.76 11.57
C GLY A 117 7.37 12.30 11.40
N ARG A 118 7.20 13.63 11.39
CA ARG A 118 5.91 14.26 11.07
C ARG A 118 5.47 14.02 9.63
N LYS A 119 6.36 14.14 8.65
CA LYS A 119 6.07 13.86 7.23
C LYS A 119 5.72 12.39 7.02
N GLU A 120 6.45 11.50 7.68
CA GLU A 120 6.21 10.06 7.61
C GLU A 120 4.89 9.66 8.28
N LEU A 121 4.53 10.28 9.41
CA LEU A 121 3.21 10.08 10.02
C LEU A 121 2.08 10.53 9.08
N GLU A 122 2.25 11.65 8.36
CA GLU A 122 1.26 12.09 7.38
C GLU A 122 1.07 11.12 6.22
N ARG A 123 2.13 10.40 5.82
CA ARG A 123 2.04 9.32 4.84
C ARG A 123 1.20 8.17 5.38
N ILE A 124 1.44 7.74 6.61
CA ILE A 124 0.62 6.73 7.29
C ILE A 124 -0.85 7.16 7.31
N LEU A 125 -1.16 8.41 7.67
CA LEU A 125 -2.55 8.90 7.69
C LEU A 125 -3.21 8.92 6.31
N LEU A 126 -2.42 8.96 5.23
CA LEU A 126 -2.88 8.85 3.85
C LEU A 126 -3.03 7.39 3.38
N GLY A 127 -2.84 6.41 4.25
CA GLY A 127 -2.84 5.00 3.89
C GLY A 127 -1.51 4.51 3.33
N ARG A 128 -0.44 5.32 3.42
CA ARG A 128 0.84 5.05 2.76
C ARG A 128 1.93 4.55 3.71
N ASN A 129 2.78 3.64 3.24
CA ASN A 129 4.00 3.21 3.93
C ASN A 129 4.96 4.39 4.12
N VAL A 130 5.77 4.28 5.17
CA VAL A 130 6.83 5.25 5.45
C VAL A 130 8.03 4.99 4.55
N ASN A 131 8.73 6.04 4.15
CA ASN A 131 10.03 5.90 3.50
C ASN A 131 11.14 5.67 4.53
N ASN A 132 11.03 6.34 5.68
CA ASN A 132 11.97 6.26 6.78
C ASN A 132 11.23 5.91 8.06
N LYS A 133 11.83 5.08 8.92
CA LYS A 133 11.19 4.70 10.17
C LYS A 133 11.04 5.92 11.08
N ILE A 134 9.86 6.04 11.68
CA ILE A 134 9.54 7.10 12.63
C ILE A 134 10.11 6.72 13.98
N ASN A 135 10.99 7.57 14.54
CA ASN A 135 11.48 7.36 15.88
C ASN A 135 10.43 7.80 16.91
N PHE A 136 9.79 6.83 17.55
CA PHE A 136 8.81 7.07 18.60
C PHE A 136 9.52 7.20 19.95
N THR A 137 9.63 8.43 20.43
CA THR A 137 10.35 8.78 21.66
C THR A 137 9.45 8.93 22.89
N MET A 138 8.15 8.68 22.72
CA MET A 138 7.19 8.92 23.79
C MET A 138 7.34 7.89 24.91
N GLY A 139 7.99 8.31 25.99
CA GLY A 139 8.26 7.49 27.16
C GLY A 139 7.05 7.27 28.06
N ASN A 140 7.17 6.28 28.94
CA ASN A 140 6.34 6.23 30.15
C ASN A 140 6.81 7.33 31.12
N LYS A 141 5.98 7.72 32.11
CA LYS A 141 6.34 8.76 33.11
C LYS A 141 7.67 8.50 33.86
N SER A 142 8.21 7.28 33.78
CA SER A 142 9.47 6.84 34.40
C SER A 142 10.73 7.01 33.53
N GLY A 143 10.64 7.48 32.28
CA GLY A 143 11.80 7.84 31.46
C GLY A 143 12.65 6.67 30.89
N GLU A 144 12.44 5.43 31.32
CA GLU A 144 13.37 4.32 30.98
C GLU A 144 13.08 3.56 29.68
N SER A 145 11.90 3.70 29.06
CA SER A 145 11.62 3.05 27.77
C SER A 145 10.47 3.69 27.00
N ALA A 146 10.56 3.68 25.66
CA ALA A 146 9.49 4.07 24.77
C ALA A 146 8.27 3.16 25.00
N ASN A 147 7.10 3.79 25.08
CA ASN A 147 5.90 3.12 25.55
C ASN A 147 5.09 2.52 24.39
N HIS A 148 5.31 1.22 24.10
CA HIS A 148 4.56 0.45 23.11
C HIS A 148 3.04 0.58 23.29
N ARG A 149 2.55 0.79 24.53
CA ARG A 149 1.11 0.94 24.79
C ARG A 149 0.54 2.22 24.19
N ILE A 150 1.27 3.34 24.25
CA ILE A 150 0.81 4.60 23.64
C ILE A 150 0.74 4.44 22.12
N LEU A 151 1.70 3.74 21.52
CA LEU A 151 1.68 3.42 20.08
C LEU A 151 0.45 2.59 19.71
N PHE A 152 0.07 1.59 20.53
CA PHE A 152 -1.15 0.82 20.28
C PHE A 152 -2.42 1.67 20.42
N VAL A 153 -2.50 2.51 21.45
CA VAL A 153 -3.65 3.43 21.63
C VAL A 153 -3.74 4.42 20.47
N LEU A 154 -2.61 4.92 19.99
CA LEU A 154 -2.56 5.79 18.81
C LEU A 154 -3.19 5.09 17.60
N PHE A 155 -2.76 3.88 17.27
CA PHE A 155 -3.30 3.16 16.12
C PHE A 155 -4.72 2.62 16.33
N ASP A 156 -5.12 2.33 17.56
CA ASP A 156 -6.51 2.03 17.89
C ASP A 156 -7.45 3.20 17.64
N GLU A 157 -6.96 4.44 17.82
CA GLU A 157 -7.71 5.65 17.49
C GLU A 157 -7.54 6.10 16.04
N LEU A 158 -6.47 5.69 15.34
CA LEU A 158 -6.24 6.07 13.94
C LEU A 158 -6.88 5.10 12.95
N ILE A 159 -7.00 3.82 13.27
CA ILE A 159 -7.54 2.81 12.36
C ILE A 159 -9.05 2.72 12.54
N VAL A 160 -9.79 2.73 11.42
CA VAL A 160 -11.25 2.56 11.45
C VAL A 160 -11.60 1.18 12.02
N GLY A 161 -12.38 1.17 13.11
CA GLY A 161 -12.72 -0.05 13.86
C GLY A 161 -11.69 -0.44 14.92
N GLY A 162 -10.60 0.33 15.07
CA GLY A 162 -9.55 0.10 16.05
C GLY A 162 -8.69 -1.12 15.77
N VAL A 163 -7.74 -1.37 16.67
CA VAL A 163 -6.84 -2.54 16.62
C VAL A 163 -7.14 -3.55 17.72
N THR A 164 -7.99 -3.19 18.68
CA THR A 164 -8.34 -4.03 19.83
C THR A 164 -8.95 -5.37 19.42
N GLU A 165 -9.78 -5.40 18.38
CA GLU A 165 -10.47 -6.60 17.88
C GLU A 165 -9.72 -7.36 16.79
N VAL A 166 -8.53 -6.88 16.40
CA VAL A 166 -7.77 -7.49 15.31
C VAL A 166 -7.18 -8.83 15.77
N THR A 167 -7.49 -9.90 15.03
CA THR A 167 -7.07 -11.28 15.30
C THR A 167 -6.48 -11.95 14.04
N GLY A 168 -5.85 -13.12 14.20
CA GLY A 168 -5.32 -13.92 13.09
C GLY A 168 -4.25 -13.21 12.24
N GLU A 169 -4.38 -13.34 10.93
CA GLU A 169 -3.48 -12.77 9.90
C GLU A 169 -3.38 -11.25 9.99
N ARG A 170 -4.51 -10.56 10.14
CA ARG A 170 -4.56 -9.09 10.24
C ARG A 170 -3.81 -8.53 11.45
N LYS A 171 -3.68 -9.33 12.52
CA LYS A 171 -2.86 -8.98 13.69
C LYS A 171 -1.38 -9.08 13.37
N GLN A 172 -0.98 -10.06 12.57
CA GLN A 172 0.40 -10.21 12.12
C GLN A 172 0.79 -9.06 11.18
N GLU A 173 -0.09 -8.71 10.24
CA GLU A 173 0.08 -7.55 9.36
C GLU A 173 0.25 -6.26 10.16
N PHE A 174 -0.55 -6.06 11.21
CA PHE A 174 -0.42 -4.88 12.08
C PHE A 174 0.93 -4.82 12.78
N PHE A 175 1.40 -5.94 13.32
CA PHE A 175 2.72 -6.00 13.95
C PHE A 175 3.86 -5.80 12.96
N GLN A 176 3.73 -6.33 11.75
CA GLN A 176 4.71 -6.13 10.70
C GLN A 176 4.74 -4.66 10.24
N PHE A 177 3.57 -4.04 10.09
CA PHE A 177 3.43 -2.62 9.81
C PHE A 177 4.14 -1.76 10.87
N LEU A 178 3.91 -2.03 12.16
CA LEU A 178 4.60 -1.29 13.24
C LEU A 178 6.11 -1.46 13.18
N GLN A 179 6.61 -2.69 13.03
CA GLN A 179 8.05 -2.98 12.95
C GLN A 179 8.73 -2.33 11.74
N ASN A 180 8.03 -2.26 10.61
CA ASN A 180 8.53 -1.65 9.39
C ASN A 180 8.49 -0.12 9.48
N SER A 181 7.55 0.44 10.25
CA SER A 181 7.29 1.88 10.25
C SER A 181 7.90 2.64 11.42
N PHE A 182 8.22 1.98 12.53
CA PHE A 182 8.63 2.65 13.76
C PHE A 182 9.93 2.10 14.36
N LEU A 183 10.66 3.01 15.01
CA LEU A 183 11.71 2.74 15.98
C LEU A 183 11.21 3.17 17.37
N MET A 184 11.75 2.57 18.41
CA MET A 184 11.42 2.85 19.81
C MET A 184 12.68 3.40 20.48
N ASN A 185 12.74 4.71 20.71
CA ASN A 185 13.95 5.40 21.17
C ASN A 185 15.20 5.09 20.32
N GLY A 186 15.05 5.05 19.00
CA GLY A 186 16.12 4.75 18.04
C GLY A 186 16.34 3.26 17.78
N GLU A 187 15.80 2.37 18.61
CA GLU A 187 15.98 0.94 18.47
C GLU A 187 14.86 0.28 17.65
N PRO A 188 15.15 -0.75 16.84
CA PRO A 188 14.12 -1.54 16.19
C PRO A 188 13.16 -2.18 17.19
N ILE A 189 11.87 -2.21 16.85
CA ILE A 189 10.86 -2.87 17.67
C ILE A 189 11.16 -4.38 17.75
N ASN A 190 11.35 -4.88 18.97
CA ASN A 190 11.50 -6.32 19.21
C ASN A 190 10.14 -7.04 19.04
N PRO A 191 10.03 -8.05 18.14
CA PRO A 191 8.76 -8.73 17.87
C PRO A 191 8.14 -9.40 19.10
N ASN A 192 8.97 -9.97 19.97
CA ASN A 192 8.51 -10.69 21.16
C ASN A 192 7.95 -9.72 22.20
N THR A 193 8.66 -8.61 22.42
CA THR A 193 8.22 -7.53 23.33
C THR A 193 6.96 -6.85 22.80
N LEU A 194 6.83 -6.68 21.48
CA LEU A 194 5.64 -6.09 20.86
C LEU A 194 4.40 -6.96 21.11
N LYS A 195 4.51 -8.27 20.87
CA LYS A 195 3.42 -9.24 21.05
C LYS A 195 2.96 -9.31 22.52
N SER A 196 3.90 -9.42 23.46
CA SER A 196 3.58 -9.49 24.89
C SER A 196 2.96 -8.18 25.40
N SER A 197 3.51 -7.04 24.96
CA SER A 197 2.98 -5.70 25.29
C SER A 197 1.57 -5.49 24.76
N PHE A 198 1.27 -5.96 23.55
CA PHE A 198 -0.05 -5.83 22.95
C PHE A 198 -1.10 -6.65 23.71
N SER A 199 -0.79 -7.90 24.05
CA SER A 199 -1.68 -8.75 24.85
C SER A 199 -1.94 -8.14 26.23
N SER A 200 -0.89 -7.64 26.90
CA SER A 200 -1.02 -6.97 28.20
C SER A 200 -1.86 -5.68 28.10
N TRP A 201 -1.65 -4.88 27.06
CA TRP A 201 -2.42 -3.66 26.81
C TRP A 201 -3.91 -3.94 26.56
N LYS A 202 -4.24 -5.00 25.81
CA LYS A 202 -5.62 -5.40 25.53
C LYS A 202 -6.40 -5.76 26.81
N THR A 203 -5.76 -6.44 27.76
CA THR A 203 -6.38 -6.78 29.05
C THR A 203 -6.51 -5.56 29.98
N ASP A 204 -5.62 -4.57 29.82
CA ASP A 204 -5.52 -3.41 30.71
C ASP A 204 -6.44 -2.23 30.32
N GLN A 205 -7.31 -2.36 29.31
CA GLN A 205 -8.09 -1.22 28.78
C GLN A 205 -9.00 -0.54 29.81
N GLU A 206 -9.53 -1.29 30.78
CA GLU A 206 -10.40 -0.73 31.83
C GLU A 206 -9.65 -0.01 32.95
N LYS A 207 -8.33 -0.20 33.06
CA LYS A 207 -7.51 0.41 34.12
C LYS A 207 -7.43 1.93 33.92
N THR A 208 -7.45 2.68 35.02
CA THR A 208 -7.36 4.15 35.04
C THR A 208 -6.19 4.70 34.22
N ASN A 209 -5.04 4.01 34.26
CA ASN A 209 -3.87 4.40 33.48
C ASN A 209 -4.09 4.27 31.96
N SER A 210 -4.81 3.25 31.50
CA SER A 210 -5.13 3.08 30.08
C SER A 210 -6.13 4.13 29.60
N LYS A 211 -7.14 4.45 30.43
CA LYS A 211 -8.09 5.55 30.19
C LYS A 211 -7.37 6.90 30.08
N ASN A 212 -6.39 7.16 30.95
CA ASN A 212 -5.55 8.35 30.89
C ASN A 212 -4.69 8.42 29.62
N GLN A 213 -4.09 7.30 29.20
CA GLN A 213 -3.34 7.21 27.94
C GLN A 213 -4.24 7.49 26.72
N ARG A 214 -5.45 6.91 26.70
CA ARG A 214 -6.43 7.17 25.63
C ARG A 214 -6.89 8.62 25.60
N LYS A 215 -7.15 9.24 26.76
CA LYS A 215 -7.47 10.67 26.84
C LYS A 215 -6.35 11.55 26.28
N LEU A 216 -5.10 11.22 26.63
CA LEU A 216 -3.91 11.91 26.12
C LEU A 216 -3.80 11.79 24.59
N VAL A 217 -3.94 10.58 24.03
CA VAL A 217 -3.91 10.36 22.58
C VAL A 217 -5.05 11.09 21.87
N LYS A 218 -6.28 11.07 22.39
CA LYS A 218 -7.40 11.84 21.81
C LYS A 218 -7.11 13.34 21.77
N GLN A 219 -6.48 13.87 22.81
CA GLN A 219 -6.04 15.27 22.84
C GLN A 219 -4.97 15.57 21.80
N MET A 220 -4.03 14.64 21.56
CA MET A 220 -3.02 14.77 20.50
C MET A 220 -3.63 14.78 19.11
N LEU A 221 -4.61 13.90 18.87
CA LEU A 221 -5.30 13.78 17.59
C LEU A 221 -6.33 14.90 17.36
N GLY A 222 -6.58 15.75 18.35
CA GLY A 222 -7.59 16.81 18.27
C GLY A 222 -9.03 16.28 18.24
N LYS A 223 -9.26 15.11 18.83
CA LYS A 223 -10.56 14.46 19.04
C LYS A 223 -11.20 14.82 20.40
N ALA A 224 -10.48 15.53 21.25
CA ALA A 224 -10.93 15.96 22.58
C ALA A 224 -11.81 17.22 22.50
#